data_AF-A0A2D6F3Z0-F1
#
_entry.id   AF-A0A2D6F3Z0-F1
#
_cell.length_a   1.000
_cell.length_b   1.000
_cell.length_c   1.000
_cell.angle_alpha   90.00
_cell.angle_beta   90.00
_cell.angle_gamma   90.00
#
_symmetry.space_group_name_H-M   'P 1'
#
loop_
_entity.id
_entity.type
_entity.pdbx_description
1 polymer ?
#
loop_
_entity_poly.entity_id
_entity_poly.type
_entity_poly.pdbx_seq_one_letter_code
_entity_poly.pdbx_strand_id
1 'polypeptide(L)'
;MTGPYHFLPPKTEESRRLVALPPSLVMLLRHHRDNQRAMRLTMRAAVSNNDLVFAHVDGKLLLSHSISQASSRLAKRAGYPEVRLHDARHRHASLMLAQRVHPKVVSERLGHSSVRLSLDVYSHVLPSIQDAAALAFDEGSTTR
;
A
#
# COMPACT_ATOMS: atom_id res chain seq x y z
N MET A 1 21.71 11.61 -15.84
CA MET A 1 21.05 12.83 -15.34
C MET A 1 20.98 12.75 -13.82
N THR A 2 21.78 13.55 -13.11
CA THR A 2 21.89 13.49 -11.65
C THR A 2 21.42 14.83 -11.09
N GLY A 3 20.11 15.05 -11.07
CA GLY A 3 19.51 16.23 -10.45
C GLY A 3 19.20 15.96 -8.96
N PRO A 4 19.12 17.01 -8.12
CA PRO A 4 18.66 16.87 -6.74
C PRO A 4 17.21 16.35 -6.70
N TYR A 5 16.93 15.46 -5.75
CA TYR A 5 15.58 14.98 -5.50
C TYR A 5 14.86 15.95 -4.56
N HIS A 6 13.63 16.32 -4.93
CA HIS A 6 12.78 17.20 -4.13
C HIS A 6 11.57 16.44 -3.63
N PHE A 7 11.30 16.52 -2.33
CA PHE A 7 10.02 16.12 -1.78
C PHE A 7 8.99 17.18 -2.13
N LEU A 8 8.04 16.83 -2.99
CA LEU A 8 6.93 17.71 -3.32
C LEU A 8 5.77 17.40 -2.39
N PRO A 9 5.06 18.43 -1.88
CA PRO A 9 3.80 18.20 -1.21
C PRO A 9 2.82 17.55 -2.20
N PRO A 10 1.89 16.72 -1.72
CA PRO A 10 0.83 16.23 -2.57
C PRO A 10 0.08 17.39 -3.23
N LYS A 11 -0.40 17.15 -4.46
CA LYS A 11 -1.13 18.15 -5.25
C LYS A 11 -2.48 18.54 -4.64
N THR A 12 -3.04 17.70 -3.75
CA THR A 12 -4.33 17.91 -3.10
C THR A 12 -4.26 17.50 -1.62
N GLU A 13 -5.03 18.17 -0.77
CA GLU A 13 -5.16 17.79 0.64
C GLU A 13 -5.68 16.36 0.80
N GLU A 14 -6.59 15.91 -0.08
CA GLU A 14 -7.13 14.54 -0.09
C GLU A 14 -6.08 13.44 -0.29
N SER A 15 -4.91 13.78 -0.85
CA SER A 15 -3.81 12.83 -0.99
C SER A 15 -3.10 12.55 0.33
N ARG A 16 -3.20 13.45 1.33
CA ARG A 16 -2.74 13.22 2.70
C ARG A 16 -3.79 12.38 3.41
N ARG A 17 -3.41 11.17 3.83
CA ARG A 17 -4.33 10.26 4.50
C ARG A 17 -3.66 9.47 5.60
N LEU A 18 -4.43 9.17 6.63
CA LEU A 18 -4.04 8.25 7.68
C LEU A 18 -4.42 6.83 7.27
N VAL A 19 -3.45 5.92 7.34
CA VAL A 19 -3.67 4.51 7.06
C VAL A 19 -3.38 3.73 8.33
N ALA A 20 -4.41 3.11 8.91
CA ALA A 20 -4.23 2.24 10.06
C ALA A 20 -3.34 1.05 9.69
N LEU A 21 -2.28 0.84 10.48
CA LEU A 21 -1.34 -0.26 10.33
C LEU A 21 -1.59 -1.30 11.43
N PRO A 22 -1.60 -2.60 11.10
CA PRO A 22 -1.63 -3.65 12.10
C PRO A 22 -0.43 -3.55 13.06
N PRO A 23 -0.57 -3.93 14.34
CA PRO A 23 0.54 -3.88 15.30
C PRO A 23 1.78 -4.65 14.84
N SER A 24 1.59 -5.81 14.19
CA SER A 24 2.67 -6.62 13.63
C SER A 24 3.49 -5.87 12.57
N LEU A 25 2.82 -5.11 11.70
CA LEU A 25 3.49 -4.29 10.69
C LEU A 25 4.24 -3.12 11.33
N VAL A 26 3.67 -2.50 12.37
CA VAL A 26 4.36 -1.44 13.14
C VAL A 26 5.65 -1.97 13.76
N MET A 27 5.61 -3.16 14.38
CA MET A 27 6.81 -3.81 14.93
C MET A 27 7.86 -4.07 13.85
N LEU A 28 7.44 -4.60 12.70
CA LEU A 28 8.35 -4.88 11.57
C LEU A 28 9.04 -3.60 11.07
N LEU A 29 8.30 -2.50 10.92
CA LEU A 29 8.86 -1.22 10.49
C LEU A 29 9.83 -0.63 11.51
N ARG A 30 9.55 -0.77 12.81
CA ARG A 30 10.48 -0.35 13.88
C ARG A 30 11.78 -1.15 13.81
N HIS A 31 11.68 -2.48 13.73
CA HIS A 31 12.84 -3.34 13.61
C HIS A 31 13.68 -3.00 12.36
N HIS A 32 13.03 -2.77 11.23
CA HIS A 32 13.71 -2.34 10.00
C HIS A 32 14.48 -1.02 10.18
N ARG A 33 13.86 -0.02 10.82
CA ARG A 33 14.50 1.27 11.10
C ARG A 33 15.72 1.10 12.02
N ASP A 34 15.60 0.26 13.04
CA ASP A 34 16.69 0.04 14.00
C ASP A 34 17.86 -0.69 13.34
N ASN A 35 17.59 -1.67 12.47
CA ASN A 35 18.63 -2.32 11.65
C ASN A 35 19.35 -1.32 10.72
N GLN A 36 18.62 -0.41 10.07
CA GLN A 36 19.25 0.63 9.25
C GLN A 36 20.13 1.58 10.08
N ARG A 37 19.74 1.89 11.32
CA ARG A 37 20.56 2.70 12.23
C ARG A 37 21.84 1.96 12.62
N ALA A 38 21.74 0.67 12.95
CA ALA A 38 22.91 -0.16 13.24
C ALA A 38 23.87 -0.23 12.04
N MET A 39 23.36 -0.52 10.83
CA MET A 39 24.18 -0.59 9.61
C MET A 39 24.87 0.75 9.29
N ARG A 40 24.18 1.88 9.52
CA ARG A 40 24.75 3.22 9.35
C ARG A 40 25.97 3.45 10.25
N LEU A 41 25.85 3.09 11.52
CA LEU A 41 26.95 3.21 12.48
C LEU A 41 28.15 2.36 12.06
N THR A 42 27.91 1.11 11.62
CA THR A 42 28.97 0.21 11.15
C THR A 42 29.70 0.75 9.92
N MET A 43 28.99 1.35 8.96
CA MET A 43 29.58 1.84 7.71
C MET A 43 30.21 3.23 7.80
N ARG A 44 30.15 3.91 8.96
CA ARG A 44 30.61 5.31 9.14
C ARG A 44 30.06 6.25 8.05
N ALA A 45 28.86 5.96 7.54
CA ALA A 45 28.30 6.71 6.43
C ALA A 45 27.90 8.13 6.90
N ALA A 46 28.14 9.13 6.05
CA ALA A 46 27.68 10.49 6.30
C ALA A 46 26.16 10.48 6.46
N VAL A 47 25.68 10.96 7.59
CA VAL A 47 24.24 10.95 7.90
C VAL A 47 23.55 11.97 7.01
N SER A 48 22.81 11.50 6.00
CA SER A 48 21.78 12.33 5.38
C SER A 48 20.74 12.69 6.46
N ASN A 49 20.39 13.96 6.56
CA ASN A 49 19.48 14.48 7.60
C ASN A 49 18.00 14.07 7.41
N ASN A 50 17.73 13.09 6.53
CA ASN A 50 16.39 12.60 6.25
C ASN A 50 16.11 11.37 7.12
N ASP A 51 15.12 11.46 8.01
CA ASP A 51 14.66 10.33 8.85
C ASP A 51 13.71 9.41 8.06
N LEU A 52 14.23 8.82 6.98
CA LEU A 52 13.47 7.90 6.14
C LEU A 52 13.42 6.51 6.77
N VAL A 53 12.24 5.88 6.72
CA VAL A 53 12.06 4.49 7.15
C VAL A 53 12.69 3.52 6.16
N PHE A 54 12.65 3.84 4.85
CA PHE A 54 13.28 3.06 3.79
C PHE A 54 14.34 3.93 3.09
N ALA A 55 15.61 3.61 3.31
CA ALA A 55 16.74 4.31 2.73
C ALA A 55 17.85 3.34 2.33
N HIS A 56 18.78 3.84 1.51
CA HIS A 56 20.08 3.21 1.40
C HIS A 56 20.82 3.26 2.75
N VAL A 57 21.86 2.44 2.90
CA VAL A 57 22.65 2.41 4.14
C VAL A 57 23.34 3.74 4.41
N ASP A 58 23.57 4.56 3.38
CA ASP A 58 24.07 5.93 3.51
C ASP A 58 22.98 6.99 3.80
N GLY A 59 21.74 6.55 4.06
CA GLY A 59 20.60 7.42 4.34
C GLY A 59 19.98 8.09 3.11
N LYS A 60 20.48 7.83 1.89
CA LYS A 60 19.90 8.39 0.67
C LYS A 60 18.57 7.72 0.30
N LEU A 61 17.75 8.43 -0.48
CA LEU A 61 16.48 7.92 -0.99
C LEU A 61 16.69 6.66 -1.84
N LEU A 62 15.78 5.72 -1.66
CA LEU A 62 15.53 4.68 -2.66
C LEU A 62 14.73 5.27 -3.82
N LEU A 63 15.24 5.14 -5.05
CA LEU A 63 14.56 5.66 -6.23
C LEU A 63 13.39 4.75 -6.64
N SER A 64 12.26 5.33 -7.01
CA SER A 64 11.06 4.59 -7.45
C SER A 64 11.36 3.62 -8.58
N HIS A 65 12.19 4.03 -9.55
CA HIS A 65 12.65 3.17 -10.64
C HIS A 65 13.48 1.99 -10.12
N SER A 66 14.43 2.24 -9.22
CA SER A 66 15.26 1.21 -8.61
C SER A 66 14.43 0.18 -7.82
N ILE A 67 13.44 0.65 -7.06
CA ILE A 67 12.53 -0.23 -6.31
C ILE A 67 11.68 -1.06 -7.28
N SER A 68 11.13 -0.45 -8.33
CA SER A 68 10.33 -1.14 -9.34
C SER A 68 11.12 -2.23 -10.06
N GLN A 69 12.37 -1.93 -10.43
CA GLN A 69 13.29 -2.89 -11.05
C GLN A 69 13.65 -4.02 -10.08
N ALA A 70 13.95 -3.71 -8.82
CA ALA A 70 14.23 -4.72 -7.79
C ALA A 70 13.02 -5.64 -7.57
N SER A 71 11.82 -5.07 -7.50
CA SER A 71 10.57 -5.84 -7.39
C SER A 71 10.36 -6.75 -8.60
N SER A 72 10.57 -6.27 -9.82
CA SER A 72 10.43 -7.10 -11.03
C SER A 72 11.44 -8.25 -11.06
N ARG A 73 12.70 -8.00 -10.66
CA ARG A 73 13.71 -9.07 -10.53
C ARG A 73 13.31 -10.12 -9.49
N LEU A 74 12.79 -9.69 -8.35
CA LEU A 74 12.30 -10.61 -7.31
C LEU A 74 11.12 -11.44 -7.79
N ALA A 75 10.15 -10.80 -8.46
CA ALA A 75 8.97 -11.47 -9.00
C ALA A 75 9.35 -12.52 -10.06
N LYS A 76 10.27 -12.19 -10.99
CA LYS A 76 10.84 -13.13 -11.96
C LYS A 76 11.49 -14.33 -11.29
N ARG A 77 12.30 -14.11 -10.25
CA ARG A 77 12.95 -15.19 -9.48
C ARG A 77 11.95 -16.08 -8.74
N ALA A 78 10.81 -15.52 -8.35
CA ALA A 78 9.73 -16.26 -7.70
C ALA A 78 8.77 -16.97 -8.70
N GLY A 79 9.04 -16.89 -10.02
CA GLY A 79 8.19 -17.51 -11.04
C GLY A 79 7.02 -16.65 -11.54
N TYR A 80 7.02 -15.34 -11.22
CA TYR A 80 5.95 -14.40 -11.59
C TYR A 80 6.49 -13.23 -12.44
N PRO A 81 6.93 -13.46 -13.69
CA PRO A 81 7.66 -12.46 -14.48
C PRO A 81 6.84 -11.23 -14.87
N GLU A 82 5.51 -11.34 -14.88
CA GLU A 82 4.58 -10.28 -15.26
C GLU A 82 4.16 -9.39 -14.09
N VAL A 83 4.39 -9.83 -12.85
CA VAL A 83 3.97 -9.10 -11.65
C VAL A 83 4.80 -7.85 -11.44
N ARG A 84 4.10 -6.72 -11.40
CA ARG A 84 4.64 -5.37 -11.15
C ARG A 84 4.46 -5.00 -9.68
N LEU A 85 5.24 -4.02 -9.24
CA LEU A 85 5.11 -3.48 -7.87
C LEU A 85 3.70 -2.92 -7.59
N HIS A 86 3.07 -2.29 -8.58
CA HIS A 86 1.71 -1.74 -8.45
C HIS A 86 0.64 -2.83 -8.26
N ASP A 87 0.91 -4.07 -8.69
CA ASP A 87 -0.03 -5.17 -8.54
C ASP A 87 -0.19 -5.59 -7.07
N ALA A 88 0.81 -5.31 -6.22
CA ALA A 88 0.66 -5.48 -4.77
C ALA A 88 -0.44 -4.57 -4.20
N ARG A 89 -0.58 -3.35 -4.73
CA ARG A 89 -1.64 -2.41 -4.36
C ARG A 89 -3.00 -2.86 -4.87
N HIS A 90 -3.07 -3.37 -6.10
CA HIS A 90 -4.29 -3.97 -6.63
C HIS A 90 -4.73 -5.20 -5.83
N ARG A 91 -3.80 -6.11 -5.53
CA ARG A 91 -4.06 -7.29 -4.72
C ARG A 91 -4.56 -6.95 -3.31
N HIS A 92 -3.98 -5.91 -2.68
CA HIS A 92 -4.45 -5.41 -1.39
C HIS A 92 -5.92 -4.98 -1.45
N ALA A 93 -6.31 -4.27 -2.51
CA ALA A 93 -7.71 -3.85 -2.72
C ALA A 93 -8.63 -5.06 -2.95
N SER A 94 -8.25 -5.98 -3.85
CA SER A 94 -9.02 -7.20 -4.14
C SER A 94 -9.25 -8.04 -2.88
N LEU A 95 -8.21 -8.22 -2.05
CA LEU A 95 -8.30 -9.00 -0.82
C LEU A 95 -9.27 -8.36 0.18
N MET A 96 -9.23 -7.04 0.34
CA MET A 96 -10.17 -6.33 1.23
C MET A 96 -11.62 -6.48 0.75
N LEU A 97 -11.86 -6.35 -0.56
CA LEU A 97 -13.20 -6.50 -1.13
C LEU A 97 -13.70 -7.95 -1.01
N ALA A 98 -12.83 -8.94 -1.23
CA ALA A 98 -13.16 -10.34 -1.01
C ALA A 98 -13.51 -10.64 0.46
N GLN A 99 -12.91 -9.90 1.40
CA GLN A 99 -13.24 -9.92 2.82
C GLN A 99 -14.48 -9.08 3.17
N ARG A 100 -15.25 -8.63 2.17
CA ARG A 100 -16.46 -7.80 2.31
C ARG A 100 -16.23 -6.47 3.01
N VAL A 101 -15.00 -5.93 2.97
CA VAL A 101 -14.73 -4.57 3.45
C VAL A 101 -15.44 -3.59 2.53
N HIS A 102 -16.16 -2.64 3.13
CA HIS A 102 -16.96 -1.68 2.38
C HIS A 102 -16.12 -0.91 1.33
N PRO A 103 -16.55 -0.82 0.06
CA PRO A 103 -15.76 -0.21 -1.01
C PRO A 103 -15.29 1.23 -0.74
N LYS A 104 -16.09 2.01 0.01
CA LYS A 104 -15.69 3.36 0.45
C LYS A 104 -14.44 3.34 1.32
N VAL A 105 -14.36 2.41 2.28
CA VAL A 105 -13.20 2.24 3.18
C VAL A 105 -11.96 1.82 2.40
N VAL A 106 -12.11 0.91 1.45
CA VAL A 106 -11.02 0.50 0.54
C VAL A 106 -10.54 1.69 -0.28
N SER A 107 -11.46 2.48 -0.86
CA SER A 107 -11.16 3.66 -1.67
C SER A 107 -10.41 4.74 -0.87
N GLU A 108 -10.85 5.04 0.35
CA GLU A 108 -10.21 6.00 1.25
C GLU A 108 -8.81 5.54 1.64
N ARG A 109 -8.66 4.26 2.02
CA ARG A 109 -7.36 3.68 2.39
C ARG A 109 -6.36 3.77 1.24
N LEU A 110 -6.82 3.55 0.01
CA LEU A 110 -5.99 3.64 -1.19
C LEU A 110 -5.74 5.10 -1.59
N GLY A 111 -6.66 6.02 -1.31
CA GLY A 111 -6.60 7.41 -1.78
C GLY A 111 -7.01 7.52 -3.25
N HIS A 112 -8.01 6.76 -3.68
CA HIS A 112 -8.62 6.95 -4.99
C HIS A 112 -9.59 8.14 -4.93
N SER A 113 -9.44 9.11 -5.84
CA SER A 113 -10.32 10.27 -5.95
C SER A 113 -11.76 9.91 -6.36
N SER A 114 -11.96 8.70 -6.88
CA SER A 114 -13.29 8.18 -7.24
C SER A 114 -13.48 6.75 -6.74
N VAL A 115 -14.59 6.53 -6.04
CA VAL A 115 -15.07 5.20 -5.65
C VAL A 115 -15.41 4.36 -6.89
N ARG A 116 -15.75 5.02 -8.01
CA ARG A 116 -16.06 4.37 -9.28
C ARG A 116 -14.89 3.55 -9.82
N LEU A 117 -13.64 4.00 -9.64
CA LEU A 117 -12.46 3.20 -10.00
C LEU A 117 -12.35 1.92 -9.15
N SER A 118 -12.81 1.97 -7.89
CA SER A 118 -12.80 0.85 -6.95
C SER A 118 -14.07 -0.03 -7.05
N LEU A 119 -15.08 0.37 -7.83
CA LEU A 119 -16.28 -0.44 -8.07
C LEU A 119 -16.29 -0.99 -9.51
N ASP A 120 -15.92 -0.21 -10.51
CA ASP A 120 -15.83 -0.67 -11.91
C ASP A 120 -14.76 -1.75 -12.08
N VAL A 121 -13.63 -1.65 -11.35
CA VAL A 121 -12.54 -2.64 -11.38
C VAL A 121 -12.85 -3.89 -10.56
N TYR A 122 -13.90 -3.90 -9.72
CA TYR A 122 -14.12 -5.01 -8.78
C TYR A 122 -15.58 -5.51 -8.73
N SER A 123 -16.45 -4.96 -9.57
CA SER A 123 -17.87 -5.32 -9.71
C SER A 123 -18.08 -6.82 -9.97
N HIS A 124 -17.15 -7.47 -10.67
CA HIS A 124 -17.15 -8.90 -10.94
C HIS A 124 -16.95 -9.79 -9.70
N VAL A 125 -16.48 -9.22 -8.57
CA VAL A 125 -16.32 -9.93 -7.29
C VAL A 125 -17.55 -9.75 -6.37
N LEU A 126 -18.44 -8.82 -6.73
CA LEU A 126 -19.61 -8.41 -5.94
C LEU A 126 -20.97 -9.05 -6.30
N PRO A 127 -21.16 -9.99 -7.28
CA PRO A 127 -22.49 -10.53 -7.58
C PRO A 127 -23.23 -11.10 -6.35
N SER A 128 -22.48 -11.69 -5.42
CA SER A 128 -23.04 -12.27 -4.19
C SER A 128 -23.53 -11.27 -3.14
N ILE A 129 -23.29 -9.96 -3.33
CA ILE A 129 -23.66 -8.93 -2.34
C ILE A 129 -25.12 -8.49 -2.49
N GLN A 130 -25.67 -8.52 -3.70
CA GLN A 130 -27.10 -8.18 -3.93
C GLN A 130 -28.01 -9.19 -3.25
N ASP A 131 -27.76 -10.49 -3.46
CA ASP A 131 -28.54 -11.56 -2.84
C ASP A 131 -28.41 -11.54 -1.30
N ALA A 132 -27.20 -11.32 -0.80
CA ALA A 132 -26.96 -11.18 0.64
C ALA A 132 -27.64 -9.94 1.24
N ALA A 133 -27.70 -8.83 0.51
CA ALA A 133 -28.39 -7.61 0.94
C ALA A 133 -29.92 -7.80 0.98
N ALA A 134 -30.48 -8.51 0.00
CA ALA A 134 -31.90 -8.85 -0.03
C ALA A 134 -32.27 -9.76 1.15
N LEU A 135 -31.49 -10.81 1.41
CA LEU A 135 -31.70 -11.72 2.55
C LEU A 135 -31.58 -11.00 3.90
N ALA A 136 -30.57 -10.14 4.07
CA ALA A 136 -30.40 -9.36 5.30
C ALA A 136 -31.56 -8.37 5.54
N PHE A 137 -32.14 -7.80 4.48
CA PHE A 137 -33.32 -6.95 4.57
C PHE A 137 -34.55 -7.73 5.06
N ASP A 138 -34.75 -8.95 4.55
CA ASP A 138 -35.84 -9.84 4.98
C ASP A 138 -35.68 -10.32 6.44
N GLU A 139 -34.47 -10.67 6.86
CA GLU A 139 -34.21 -11.02 8.27
C GLU A 139 -34.49 -9.84 9.22
N GLY A 140 -34.09 -8.63 8.82
CA GLY A 140 -34.32 -7.41 9.59
C GLY A 140 -35.80 -6.99 9.63
N SER A 141 -36.59 -7.32 8.61
CA SER A 141 -38.01 -6.99 8.53
C SER A 141 -38.91 -8.00 9.27
N THR A 142 -38.41 -9.22 9.49
CA THR A 142 -39.12 -10.32 10.16
C THR A 142 -38.94 -10.32 11.70
N THR A 143 -37.97 -9.58 12.24
CA THR A 143 -37.70 -9.51 13.70
C THR A 143 -38.65 -8.55 14.44
N ARG A 144 -39.95 -8.58 14.17
CA ARG A 144 -40.98 -7.85 14.94
C ARG A 144 -42.00 -8.77 15.59
#